data_AF-A0A7W6BKQ3-F1
#
_entry.id   AF-A0A7W6BKQ3-F1
#
_cell.length_a   1.000
_cell.length_b   1.000
_cell.length_c   1.000
_cell.angle_alpha   90.00
_cell.angle_beta   90.00
_cell.angle_gamma   90.00
#
_symmetry.space_group_name_H-M   'P 1'
#
loop_
_entity.id
_entity.type
_entity.pdbx_description
1 polymer ?
#
loop_
_entity_poly.entity_id
_entity_poly.type
_entity_poly.pdbx_seq_one_letter_code
_entity_poly.pdbx_strand_id
1 'polypeptide(L)'
;MPDPFDPAEFDAPPPSDPHTDYRDLLDAMRKAGAEGVAQQAAALSRQIEQEARQRAEAGQQTQNALNELLRAAAQLQRVNEAIGWERLKGWLYAALIGLGLIFAAALAYRWAQEPKIERQLYGCTARWDAKAQTCRGKWVPLYEQQP
;
A
#
# COMPACT_ATOMS: atom_id res chain seq x y z
N MET A 1 -35.93 -29.07 -89.32
CA MET A 1 -34.55 -28.53 -89.38
C MET A 1 -34.49 -27.39 -88.37
N PRO A 2 -33.65 -27.45 -87.32
CA PRO A 2 -33.32 -26.25 -86.55
C PRO A 2 -32.47 -25.31 -87.44
N ASP A 3 -32.68 -24.01 -87.27
CA ASP A 3 -31.96 -22.97 -88.01
C ASP A 3 -30.43 -23.12 -87.83
N PRO A 4 -29.61 -22.91 -88.88
CA PRO A 4 -28.17 -22.90 -88.74
C PRO A 4 -27.76 -21.81 -87.74
N PHE A 5 -26.99 -22.19 -86.73
CA PHE A 5 -26.41 -21.27 -85.76
C PHE A 5 -25.63 -20.18 -86.49
N ASP A 6 -26.05 -18.92 -86.36
CA ASP A 6 -25.38 -17.76 -86.97
C ASP A 6 -24.43 -17.11 -85.94
N PRO A 7 -23.12 -17.37 -86.00
CA PRO A 7 -22.16 -16.82 -85.05
C PRO A 7 -22.02 -15.29 -85.13
N ALA A 8 -22.55 -14.63 -86.16
CA ALA A 8 -22.51 -13.18 -86.28
C ALA A 8 -23.48 -12.45 -85.32
N GLU A 9 -24.44 -13.15 -84.71
CA GLU A 9 -25.33 -12.54 -83.71
C GLU A 9 -24.63 -12.23 -82.37
N PHE A 10 -23.48 -12.87 -82.14
CA PHE A 10 -22.66 -12.70 -80.93
C PHE A 10 -21.47 -11.76 -81.15
N ASP A 11 -21.31 -11.18 -82.34
CA ASP A 11 -20.33 -10.12 -82.56
C ASP A 11 -20.77 -8.89 -81.75
N ALA A 12 -20.12 -8.70 -80.60
CA ALA A 12 -20.25 -7.49 -79.83
C ALA A 12 -19.95 -6.29 -80.75
N PRO A 13 -20.73 -5.20 -80.68
CA PRO A 13 -20.43 -4.00 -81.47
C PRO A 13 -18.95 -3.64 -81.25
N PRO A 14 -18.23 -3.23 -82.31
CA PRO A 14 -16.80 -2.97 -82.21
C PRO A 14 -16.57 -1.98 -81.06
N PRO A 15 -15.63 -2.28 -80.14
CA PRO A 15 -15.45 -1.48 -78.96
C PRO A 15 -15.15 -0.03 -79.38
N SER A 16 -15.98 0.91 -78.89
CA SER A 16 -15.56 2.30 -78.77
C SER A 16 -14.25 2.32 -77.96
N ASP A 17 -13.31 3.14 -78.43
CA ASP A 17 -11.90 3.20 -78.02
C ASP A 17 -11.63 2.65 -76.59
N PRO A 18 -11.07 1.43 -76.42
CA PRO A 18 -10.99 0.74 -75.13
C PRO A 18 -10.19 1.51 -74.06
N HIS A 19 -9.39 2.48 -74.47
CA HIS A 19 -8.70 3.39 -73.58
C HIS A 19 -9.61 4.44 -72.92
N THR A 20 -10.70 4.86 -73.56
CA THR A 20 -11.66 5.81 -72.98
C THR A 20 -12.51 5.13 -71.92
N ASP A 21 -13.03 3.93 -72.21
CA ASP A 21 -13.83 3.15 -71.25
C ASP A 21 -13.05 2.80 -69.98
N TYR A 22 -11.75 2.47 -70.13
CA TYR A 22 -10.88 2.20 -68.99
C TYR A 22 -10.61 3.46 -68.13
N ARG A 23 -10.50 4.63 -68.77
CA ARG A 23 -10.30 5.91 -68.06
C ARG A 23 -11.55 6.34 -67.31
N ASP A 24 -12.72 6.16 -67.91
CA ASP A 24 -13.99 6.48 -67.27
C ASP A 24 -14.24 5.57 -66.06
N LEU A 25 -13.89 4.28 -66.16
CA LEU A 25 -13.94 3.36 -65.02
C LEU A 25 -12.98 3.77 -63.90
N LEU A 26 -11.74 4.15 -64.23
CA LEU A 26 -10.75 4.62 -63.26
C LEU A 26 -11.19 5.91 -62.57
N ASP A 27 -11.80 6.83 -63.31
CA ASP A 27 -12.28 8.10 -62.76
C ASP A 27 -13.51 7.89 -61.86
N ALA A 28 -14.41 6.98 -62.26
CA ALA A 28 -15.52 6.54 -61.41
C ALA A 28 -15.03 5.88 -60.10
N MET A 29 -14.01 5.03 -60.17
CA MET A 29 -13.40 4.42 -58.97
C MET A 29 -12.69 5.45 -58.09
N ARG A 30 -11.99 6.43 -58.68
CA ARG A 30 -11.36 7.54 -57.94
C ARG A 30 -12.42 8.37 -57.21
N LYS A 31 -13.52 8.69 -57.88
CA LYS A 31 -14.64 9.45 -57.32
C LYS A 31 -15.33 8.68 -56.19
N ALA A 32 -15.64 7.41 -56.41
CA ALA A 32 -16.22 6.55 -55.37
C ALA A 32 -15.28 6.39 -54.16
N GLY A 33 -13.97 6.30 -54.39
CA GLY A 33 -12.97 6.29 -53.32
C GLY A 33 -12.94 7.59 -52.52
N ALA A 34 -12.94 8.74 -53.18
CA ALA A 34 -13.02 10.05 -52.53
C ALA A 34 -14.30 10.23 -51.72
N GLU A 35 -15.44 9.81 -52.26
CA GLU A 35 -16.73 9.86 -51.57
C GLU A 35 -16.78 8.91 -50.36
N GLY A 36 -16.22 7.70 -50.48
CA GLY A 36 -16.10 6.75 -49.37
C GLY A 36 -15.21 7.26 -48.24
N VAL A 37 -14.08 7.88 -48.57
CA VAL A 37 -13.18 8.49 -47.59
C VAL A 37 -13.84 9.71 -46.92
N ALA A 38 -14.57 10.54 -47.67
CA ALA A 38 -15.31 11.68 -47.12
C ALA A 38 -16.42 11.23 -46.16
N GLN A 39 -17.15 10.15 -46.48
CA GLN A 39 -18.15 9.57 -45.59
C GLN A 39 -17.53 8.98 -44.32
N GLN A 40 -16.41 8.27 -44.42
CA GLN A 40 -15.69 7.75 -43.26
C GLN A 40 -15.14 8.89 -42.39
N ALA A 41 -14.57 9.93 -42.98
CA ALA A 41 -14.07 11.09 -42.24
C ALA A 41 -15.20 11.84 -41.52
N ALA A 42 -16.38 11.98 -42.15
CA ALA A 42 -17.55 12.59 -41.53
C ALA A 42 -18.17 11.71 -40.43
N ALA A 43 -18.11 10.38 -40.56
CA ALA A 43 -18.53 9.45 -39.52
C ALA A 43 -17.57 9.48 -38.31
N LEU A 44 -16.26 9.53 -38.57
CA LEU A 44 -15.22 9.61 -37.56
C LEU A 44 -15.27 10.93 -36.79
N SER A 45 -15.47 12.07 -37.47
CA SER A 45 -15.59 13.37 -36.80
C SER A 45 -16.77 13.41 -35.85
N ARG A 46 -17.92 12.83 -36.23
CA ARG A 46 -19.09 12.69 -35.36
C ARG A 46 -18.80 11.80 -34.14
N GLN A 47 -18.05 10.71 -34.32
CA GLN A 47 -17.63 9.87 -33.19
C GLN A 47 -16.71 10.61 -32.23
N ILE A 48 -15.73 11.37 -32.74
CA ILE A 48 -14.80 12.15 -31.90
C ILE A 48 -15.55 13.23 -31.11
N GLU A 49 -16.53 13.91 -31.72
CA GLU A 49 -17.37 14.88 -31.00
C GLU A 49 -18.20 14.23 -29.89
N GLN A 50 -18.75 13.03 -30.13
CA GLN A 50 -19.48 12.27 -29.11
C GLN A 50 -18.56 11.79 -27.99
N GLU A 51 -17.37 11.30 -28.33
CA GLU A 51 -16.38 10.87 -27.36
C GLU A 51 -15.86 12.05 -26.51
N ALA A 52 -15.65 13.23 -27.11
CA ALA A 52 -15.26 14.43 -26.37
C ALA A 52 -16.32 14.85 -25.35
N ARG A 53 -17.62 14.73 -25.68
CA ARG A 53 -18.72 15.00 -24.74
C ARG A 53 -18.77 13.96 -23.62
N GLN A 54 -18.65 12.68 -23.96
CA GLN A 54 -18.61 11.60 -22.95
C GLN A 54 -17.40 11.73 -22.00
N ARG A 55 -16.23 12.09 -22.53
CA ARG A 55 -15.03 12.35 -21.71
C ARG A 55 -15.19 13.60 -20.83
N ALA A 56 -15.89 14.63 -21.30
CA ALA A 56 -16.19 15.80 -20.48
C ALA A 56 -17.12 15.45 -19.30
N GLU A 57 -18.17 14.66 -19.55
CA GLU A 57 -19.09 14.20 -18.51
C GLU A 57 -18.42 13.24 -17.51
N ALA A 58 -17.64 12.27 -18.01
CA ALA A 58 -16.84 11.36 -17.16
C ALA A 58 -15.77 12.12 -16.36
N GLY A 59 -15.16 13.14 -16.97
CA GLY A 59 -14.20 14.03 -16.32
C GLY A 59 -14.82 14.80 -15.15
N GLN A 60 -16.05 15.30 -15.31
CA GLN A 60 -16.77 16.01 -14.24
C GLN A 60 -17.10 15.09 -13.06
N GLN A 61 -17.55 13.86 -13.32
CA GLN A 61 -17.82 12.89 -12.26
C GLN A 61 -16.55 12.54 -11.47
N THR A 62 -15.43 12.37 -12.17
CA THR A 62 -14.14 12.06 -11.55
C THR A 62 -13.62 13.23 -10.71
N GLN A 63 -13.77 14.47 -11.20
CA GLN A 63 -13.38 15.67 -10.45
C GLN A 63 -14.22 15.85 -9.19
N ASN A 64 -15.53 15.60 -9.25
CA ASN A 64 -16.42 15.69 -8.09
C ASN A 64 -16.03 14.66 -7.01
N ALA A 65 -15.77 13.41 -7.42
CA ALA A 65 -15.29 12.38 -6.50
C ALA A 65 -13.95 12.77 -5.84
N LEU A 66 -12.98 13.25 -6.63
CA LEU A 66 -11.69 13.72 -6.09
C LEU A 66 -11.86 14.89 -5.12
N ASN A 67 -12.78 15.82 -5.40
CA ASN A 67 -13.03 16.98 -4.55
C ASN A 67 -13.67 16.57 -3.20
N GLU A 68 -14.55 15.56 -3.20
CA GLU A 68 -15.09 14.96 -1.98
C GLU A 68 -13.99 14.27 -1.15
N LEU A 69 -13.12 13.49 -1.80
CA LEU A 69 -11.97 12.86 -1.16
C LEU A 69 -11.01 13.88 -0.54
N LEU A 70 -10.69 14.96 -1.27
CA LEU A 70 -9.84 16.05 -0.79
C LEU A 70 -10.48 16.78 0.41
N ARG A 71 -11.81 16.95 0.39
CA ARG A 71 -12.55 17.57 1.49
C ARG A 71 -12.54 16.70 2.75
N ALA A 72 -12.71 15.38 2.59
CA ALA A 72 -12.59 14.42 3.68
C ALA A 72 -11.16 14.36 4.24
N ALA A 73 -10.14 14.37 3.36
CA ALA A 73 -8.74 14.43 3.77
C ALA A 73 -8.40 15.73 4.52
N ALA A 74 -8.93 16.88 4.09
CA ALA A 74 -8.75 18.15 4.77
C ALA A 74 -9.48 18.22 6.14
N GLN A 75 -10.56 17.46 6.32
CA GLN A 75 -11.19 17.28 7.63
C GLN A 75 -10.33 16.37 8.53
N LEU A 76 -9.80 15.28 7.99
CA LEU A 76 -8.89 14.37 8.71
C LEU A 76 -7.59 15.06 9.12
N GLN A 77 -7.00 15.93 8.29
CA GLN A 77 -5.82 16.73 8.66
C GLN A 77 -6.11 17.68 9.83
N ARG A 78 -7.27 18.35 9.83
CA ARG A 78 -7.67 19.21 10.96
C ARG A 78 -7.92 18.43 12.24
N VAL A 79 -8.43 17.21 12.14
CA VAL A 79 -8.60 16.32 13.31
C VAL A 79 -7.26 15.75 13.77
N ASN A 80 -6.31 15.50 12.87
CA ASN A 80 -4.97 15.02 13.20
C ASN A 80 -4.11 16.12 13.87
N GLU A 81 -4.30 17.38 13.49
CA GLU A 81 -3.75 18.52 14.24
C GLU A 81 -4.40 18.68 15.62
N ALA A 82 -5.67 18.27 15.77
CA ALA A 82 -6.43 18.35 17.02
C ALA A 82 -6.20 17.16 17.99
N ILE A 83 -5.76 15.99 17.50
CA ILE A 83 -5.09 14.99 18.35
C ILE A 83 -3.66 15.51 18.57
N GLY A 84 -3.60 16.60 19.33
CA GLY A 84 -2.42 17.43 19.45
C GLY A 84 -1.24 16.60 19.89
N TRP A 85 -0.13 16.78 19.18
CA TRP A 85 1.19 16.25 19.54
C TRP A 85 1.51 16.45 21.03
N GLU A 86 1.01 17.53 21.64
CA GLU A 86 1.13 17.79 23.08
C GLU A 86 0.35 16.82 23.97
N ARG A 87 -0.83 16.37 23.54
CA ARG A 87 -1.60 15.34 24.26
C ARG A 87 -0.89 13.99 24.15
N LEU A 88 -0.37 13.65 22.98
CA LEU A 88 0.41 12.41 22.76
C LEU A 88 1.67 12.38 23.64
N LYS A 89 2.44 13.47 23.67
CA LYS A 89 3.59 13.63 24.58
C LYS A 89 3.17 13.46 26.04
N GLY A 90 2.06 14.08 26.44
CA GLY A 90 1.54 13.96 27.81
C GLY A 90 1.28 12.51 28.23
N TRP A 91 0.62 11.72 27.37
CA TRP A 91 0.41 10.28 27.62
C TRP A 91 1.73 9.50 27.64
N LEU A 92 2.68 9.86 26.77
CA LEU A 92 3.99 9.21 26.71
C LEU A 92 4.81 9.46 27.98
N TYR A 93 4.83 10.69 28.48
CA TYR A 93 5.46 11.02 29.76
C TYR A 93 4.76 10.34 30.94
N ALA A 94 3.42 10.32 30.97
CA ALA A 94 2.68 9.62 32.00
C ALA A 94 3.01 8.12 32.03
N ALA A 95 3.12 7.49 30.85
CA ALA A 95 3.51 6.09 30.74
C ALA A 95 4.95 5.84 31.22
N LEU A 96 5.89 6.71 30.85
CA LEU A 96 7.28 6.63 31.30
C LEU A 96 7.43 6.83 32.81
N ILE A 97 6.70 7.78 33.40
CA ILE A 97 6.68 8.00 34.84
C ILE A 97 6.10 6.77 35.55
N GLY A 98 4.97 6.24 35.07
CA GLY A 98 4.39 5.01 35.62
C GLY A 98 5.34 3.83 35.58
N LEU A 99 6.01 3.62 34.44
CA LEU A 99 7.02 2.57 34.28
C LEU A 99 8.19 2.76 35.25
N GLY A 100 8.70 3.99 35.39
CA GLY A 100 9.78 4.32 36.32
C GLY A 100 9.42 4.02 37.78
N LEU A 101 8.18 4.33 38.20
CA LEU A 101 7.70 4.02 39.55
C LEU A 101 7.61 2.51 39.80
N ILE A 102 7.10 1.74 38.84
CA ILE A 102 7.04 0.28 38.94
C ILE A 102 8.45 -0.31 39.07
N PHE A 103 9.39 0.19 38.26
CA PHE A 103 10.78 -0.28 38.29
C PHE A 103 11.49 0.09 39.59
N ALA A 104 11.28 1.31 40.11
CA ALA A 104 11.81 1.74 41.39
C ALA A 104 11.25 0.90 42.55
N ALA A 105 9.95 0.60 42.55
CA ALA A 105 9.32 -0.26 43.54
C ALA A 105 9.87 -1.69 43.47
N ALA A 106 10.05 -2.25 42.28
CA ALA A 106 10.64 -3.57 42.09
C ALA A 106 12.11 -3.62 42.54
N LEU A 107 12.88 -2.57 42.26
CA LEU A 107 14.27 -2.47 42.69
C LEU A 107 14.37 -2.33 44.22
N ALA A 108 13.49 -1.53 44.83
CA ALA A 108 13.39 -1.39 46.28
C ALA A 108 13.00 -2.72 46.93
N TYR A 109 12.05 -3.46 46.35
CA TYR A 109 11.67 -4.79 46.83
C TYR A 109 12.84 -5.79 46.73
N ARG A 110 13.63 -5.73 45.66
CA ARG A 110 14.83 -6.56 45.50
C ARG A 110 15.93 -6.22 46.49
N TRP A 111 16.07 -4.95 46.87
CA TRP A 111 17.01 -4.51 47.92
C TRP A 111 16.50 -4.83 49.33
N ALA A 112 15.18 -4.86 49.54
CA ALA A 112 14.56 -5.20 50.80
C ALA A 112 14.47 -6.73 51.05
N GLN A 113 14.53 -7.55 50.00
CA GLN A 113 14.81 -8.99 50.16
C GLN A 113 16.27 -9.16 50.57
N GLU A 114 16.46 -9.22 51.89
CA GLU A 114 17.73 -9.28 52.60
C GLU A 114 18.70 -10.33 52.00
N PRO A 115 20.02 -10.10 52.07
CA PRO A 115 20.97 -11.21 51.96
C PRO A 115 20.59 -12.20 53.06
N LYS A 116 20.34 -13.47 52.72
CA LYS A 116 20.25 -14.53 53.73
C LYS A 116 21.56 -14.53 54.50
N ILE A 117 21.60 -13.85 55.64
CA ILE A 117 22.71 -13.95 56.58
C ILE A 117 22.49 -15.28 57.27
N GLU A 118 23.03 -16.34 56.67
CA GLU A 118 23.23 -17.59 57.38
C GLU A 118 24.20 -17.30 58.53
N ARG A 119 23.67 -17.03 59.71
CA ARG A 119 24.44 -17.01 60.95
C ARG A 119 24.84 -18.44 61.25
N GLN A 120 25.88 -18.92 60.60
CA GLN A 120 26.54 -20.13 61.03
C GLN A 120 27.33 -19.77 62.29
N LEU A 121 26.82 -20.18 63.45
CA LEU A 121 27.57 -20.09 64.70
C LEU A 121 28.72 -21.09 64.61
N TYR A 122 29.96 -20.63 64.70
CA TYR A 122 31.12 -21.50 64.74
C TYR A 122 31.57 -21.71 66.19
N GLY A 123 31.61 -22.96 66.62
CA GLY A 123 32.18 -23.37 67.89
C GLY A 123 33.68 -23.58 67.76
N CYS A 124 34.42 -23.22 68.81
CA CYS A 124 35.82 -23.58 68.93
C CYS A 124 35.92 -24.97 69.57
N THR A 125 36.62 -25.91 68.94
CA THR A 125 36.81 -27.26 69.52
C THR A 125 37.76 -27.28 70.72
N ALA A 126 38.46 -26.17 70.98
CA ALA A 126 39.48 -26.04 72.02
C ALA A 126 39.20 -24.82 72.92
N ARG A 127 40.14 -24.51 73.82
CA ARG A 127 40.02 -23.37 74.75
C ARG A 127 40.00 -22.05 73.97
N TRP A 128 38.95 -21.26 74.18
CA TRP A 128 38.83 -19.89 73.70
C TRP A 128 39.83 -18.98 74.42
N ASP A 129 40.61 -18.21 73.65
CA ASP A 129 41.50 -17.19 74.19
C ASP A 129 40.82 -15.82 74.12
N ALA A 130 40.23 -15.39 75.23
CA ALA A 130 39.47 -14.14 75.30
C ALA A 130 40.32 -12.89 75.05
N LYS A 131 41.64 -12.95 75.25
CA LYS A 131 42.53 -11.80 75.08
C LYS A 131 42.94 -11.61 73.62
N ALA A 132 43.06 -12.71 72.87
CA ALA A 132 43.46 -12.69 71.46
C ALA A 132 42.28 -12.83 70.48
N GLN A 133 41.06 -13.03 70.98
CA GLN A 133 39.85 -13.30 70.19
C GLN A 133 40.06 -14.41 69.13
N THR A 134 40.81 -15.45 69.48
CA THR A 134 41.13 -16.55 68.56
C THR A 134 40.83 -17.90 69.20
N CYS A 135 40.37 -18.82 68.36
CA CYS A 135 40.26 -20.23 68.70
C CYS A 135 41.61 -20.90 68.51
N ARG A 136 42.15 -21.58 69.54
CA ARG A 136 43.39 -22.37 69.40
C ARG A 136 43.20 -23.71 68.66
N GLY A 137 41.96 -24.07 68.34
CA GLY A 137 41.58 -25.29 67.64
C GLY A 137 41.00 -25.01 66.25
N LYS A 138 40.30 -26.00 65.70
CA LYS A 138 39.56 -25.82 64.44
C LYS A 138 38.20 -25.18 64.74
N TRP A 139 37.75 -24.30 63.85
CA TRP A 139 36.37 -23.80 63.86
C TRP A 139 35.45 -24.88 63.28
N VAL A 140 34.37 -25.21 63.99
CA VAL A 140 33.39 -26.20 63.57
C VAL A 140 31.99 -25.58 63.63
N PRO A 141 31.14 -25.75 62.61
CA PRO A 141 29.78 -25.20 62.63
C PRO A 141 28.97 -25.86 63.76
N LEU A 142 28.39 -25.04 64.62
CA LEU A 142 27.37 -25.44 65.59
C LEU A 142 26.02 -25.29 64.88
N TYR A 143 25.33 -26.40 64.63
CA TYR A 143 23.95 -26.34 64.18
C TYR A 143 23.10 -25.73 65.30
N GLU A 144 22.47 -24.59 65.05
CA GLU A 144 21.42 -24.09 65.93
C GLU A 144 20.22 -25.05 65.86
N GLN A 145 19.94 -25.76 66.95
CA GLN A 145 18.62 -26.33 67.20
C GLN A 145 17.65 -25.16 67.41
N GLN A 146 16.82 -24.92 66.41
CA GLN A 146 15.80 -23.88 66.41
C GLN A 146 14.67 -24.27 67.40
N PRO A 147 14.20 -23.37 68.30
CA PRO A 147 12.97 -23.55 69.06
C PRO A 147 11.71 -23.39 68.19
#